data_AF-A0AAU1C5P8-F1
#
_entry.id   AF-A0AAU1C5P8-F1
#
_cell.length_a   1.000
_cell.length_b   1.000
_cell.length_c   1.000
_cell.angle_alpha   90.00
_cell.angle_beta   90.00
_cell.angle_gamma   90.00
#
_symmetry.space_group_name_H-M   'P 1'
#
loop_
_entity.id
_entity.type
_entity.pdbx_description
1 polymer ?
#
loop_
_entity_poly.entity_id
_entity_poly.type
_entity_poly.pdbx_seq_one_letter_code
_entity_poly.pdbx_strand_id
1 'polypeptide(L)'
;MDGMIFGACTVAGVLVTALCARRALHHPRVFTWLIAVAFGVCTVGVFFAVPAVAGAAEEVTGLDNAGKLVAHICAILWCAALQLTMVDLAYRPEYLRAALYQRVCLAVVVLAVMVPLFLTTNGQDVEFTTAYADHSAVAAYLLVYLSYVLITCGELAFMCGRTARRARTTRPWTGAGFTLCALAAVLGVGYTMSKGSYLVCHALGSPWSLDVEEAASPALSGLAVLFLFAGLTMPMLGGLRQRLRGGERTATSEDAAPPRAG
;
A
#
# COMPACT_ATOMS: atom_id res chain seq x y z
N MET A 1 -20.71 13.21 2.10
CA MET A 1 -19.45 13.93 1.76
C MET A 1 -18.33 12.96 1.41
N ASP A 2 -18.29 11.79 2.03
CA ASP A 2 -17.21 10.80 1.86
C ASP A 2 -17.07 10.29 0.41
N GLY A 3 -18.18 10.13 -0.31
CA GLY A 3 -18.16 9.71 -1.71
C GLY A 3 -17.40 10.66 -2.66
N MET A 4 -17.40 11.97 -2.40
CA MET A 4 -16.64 12.93 -3.22
C MET A 4 -15.14 12.84 -2.95
N ILE A 5 -14.75 12.64 -1.69
CA ILE A 5 -13.34 12.51 -1.28
C ILE A 5 -12.78 11.20 -1.84
N PHE A 6 -13.50 10.09 -1.68
CA PHE A 6 -13.09 8.82 -2.25
C PHE A 6 -13.07 8.84 -3.78
N GLY A 7 -14.05 9.47 -4.43
CA GLY A 7 -14.04 9.67 -5.88
C GLY A 7 -12.84 10.46 -6.39
N ALA A 8 -12.46 11.55 -5.72
CA ALA A 8 -11.27 12.32 -6.06
C ALA A 8 -9.98 11.50 -5.87
N CYS A 9 -9.89 10.71 -4.79
CA CYS A 9 -8.79 9.77 -4.55
C CYS A 9 -8.71 8.68 -5.63
N THR A 10 -9.84 8.15 -6.11
CA THR A 10 -9.86 7.19 -7.21
C THR A 10 -9.32 7.81 -8.50
N VAL A 11 -9.76 9.02 -8.86
CA VAL A 11 -9.26 9.70 -10.07
C VAL A 11 -7.75 9.94 -9.99
N ALA A 12 -7.27 10.44 -8.85
CA ALA A 12 -5.83 10.61 -8.62
C ALA A 12 -5.08 9.27 -8.69
N GLY A 13 -5.62 8.20 -8.10
CA GLY A 13 -5.07 6.85 -8.15
C GLY A 13 -4.98 6.30 -9.57
N VAL A 14 -6.03 6.47 -10.37
CA VAL A 14 -6.05 6.07 -11.80
C VAL A 14 -4.98 6.82 -12.59
N LEU A 15 -4.88 8.14 -12.40
CA LEU A 15 -3.87 8.96 -13.06
C LEU A 15 -2.45 8.51 -12.70
N VAL A 16 -2.15 8.31 -11.42
CA VAL A 16 -0.84 7.84 -10.96
C VAL A 16 -0.55 6.44 -11.50
N THR A 17 -1.52 5.53 -11.46
CA THR A 17 -1.39 4.18 -12.00
C THR A 17 -1.10 4.20 -13.49
N ALA A 18 -1.83 5.00 -14.27
CA ALA A 18 -1.62 5.15 -15.70
C ALA A 18 -0.24 5.72 -16.03
N LEU A 19 0.24 6.70 -15.26
CA LEU A 19 1.59 7.26 -15.40
C LEU A 19 2.67 6.22 -15.08
N CYS A 20 2.49 5.44 -14.01
CA CYS A 20 3.39 4.36 -13.63
C CYS A 20 3.41 3.23 -14.67
N ALA A 21 2.25 2.82 -15.19
CA ALA A 21 2.13 1.81 -16.23
C ALA A 21 2.78 2.28 -17.54
N ARG A 22 2.54 3.53 -17.97
CA ARG A 22 3.23 4.12 -19.14
C ARG A 22 4.75 4.12 -18.94
N ARG A 23 5.22 4.48 -17.75
CA ARG A 23 6.65 4.43 -17.44
C ARG A 23 7.20 3.00 -17.47
N ALA A 24 6.44 2.01 -17.02
CA ALA A 24 6.81 0.60 -17.07
C ALA A 24 6.88 0.07 -18.51
N LEU A 25 5.98 0.54 -19.39
CA LEU A 25 6.02 0.22 -20.82
C LEU A 25 7.27 0.80 -21.51
N HIS A 26 7.65 2.04 -21.20
CA HIS A 26 8.86 2.66 -21.77
C HIS A 26 10.17 2.15 -21.17
N HIS A 27 10.13 1.68 -19.92
CA HIS A 27 11.29 1.12 -19.21
C HIS A 27 10.89 -0.17 -18.48
N PRO A 28 10.87 -1.31 -19.20
CA PRO A 28 10.41 -2.59 -18.65
C PRO A 28 11.46 -3.14 -17.68
N ARG A 29 11.31 -2.78 -16.40
CA ARG A 29 12.00 -3.41 -15.28
C ARG A 29 10.95 -3.98 -14.34
N VAL A 30 11.30 -5.06 -13.64
CA VAL A 30 10.41 -5.70 -12.67
C VAL A 30 9.96 -4.68 -11.62
N PHE A 31 10.89 -3.89 -11.08
CA PHE A 31 10.62 -2.74 -10.21
C PHE A 31 9.52 -1.77 -10.69
N THR A 32 9.55 -1.32 -11.96
CA THR A 32 8.60 -0.33 -12.47
C THR A 32 7.20 -0.91 -12.61
N TRP A 33 7.10 -2.18 -13.02
CA TRP A 33 5.83 -2.91 -13.05
C TRP A 33 5.26 -3.16 -11.66
N LEU A 34 6.08 -3.56 -10.69
CA LEU A 34 5.62 -3.81 -9.32
C LEU A 34 5.08 -2.54 -8.66
N ILE A 35 5.69 -1.37 -8.91
CA ILE A 35 5.14 -0.09 -8.46
C ILE A 35 3.82 0.23 -9.15
N ALA A 36 3.71 -0.01 -10.46
CA ALA A 36 2.46 0.21 -11.18
C ALA A 36 1.34 -0.70 -10.65
N VAL A 37 1.65 -1.97 -10.36
CA VAL A 37 0.73 -2.92 -9.72
C VAL A 37 0.34 -2.44 -8.33
N ALA A 38 1.30 -1.99 -7.51
CA ALA A 38 1.02 -1.48 -6.17
C ALA A 38 0.02 -0.31 -6.20
N PHE A 39 0.21 0.66 -7.09
CA PHE A 39 -0.74 1.77 -7.25
C PHE A 39 -2.08 1.34 -7.85
N GLY A 40 -2.07 0.43 -8.83
CA GLY A 40 -3.29 -0.06 -9.46
C GLY A 40 -4.18 -0.81 -8.47
N VAL A 41 -3.60 -1.73 -7.71
CA VAL A 41 -4.28 -2.48 -6.67
C VAL A 41 -4.81 -1.55 -5.57
N CYS A 42 -4.01 -0.58 -5.14
CA CYS A 42 -4.46 0.42 -4.16
C CYS A 42 -5.65 1.24 -4.69
N THR A 43 -5.61 1.63 -5.97
CA THR A 43 -6.72 2.34 -6.64
C THR A 43 -8.00 1.51 -6.66
N VAL A 44 -7.90 0.21 -6.95
CA VAL A 44 -9.05 -0.71 -6.89
C VAL A 44 -9.59 -0.79 -5.46
N GLY A 45 -8.72 -0.93 -4.46
CA GLY A 45 -9.15 -0.93 -3.05
C GLY A 45 -9.90 0.34 -2.65
N VAL A 46 -9.40 1.51 -3.04
CA VAL A 46 -10.05 2.80 -2.78
C VAL A 46 -11.37 2.94 -3.55
N PHE A 47 -11.45 2.42 -4.78
CA PHE A 47 -12.68 2.43 -5.57
C PHE A 47 -13.79 1.62 -4.89
N PHE A 48 -13.47 0.43 -4.38
CA PHE A 48 -14.43 -0.40 -3.63
C PHE A 48 -14.74 0.13 -2.22
N ALA A 49 -13.96 1.10 -1.71
CA ALA A 49 -14.29 1.80 -0.48
C ALA A 49 -15.37 2.89 -0.68
N VAL A 50 -15.74 3.22 -1.92
CA VAL A 50 -16.86 4.14 -2.19
C VAL A 50 -18.18 3.42 -1.86
N PRO A 51 -19.03 3.96 -0.97
CA PRO A 51 -20.26 3.27 -0.54
C PRO A 51 -21.19 2.88 -1.70
N ALA A 52 -21.29 3.72 -2.73
CA ALA A 52 -22.09 3.41 -3.92
C ALA A 52 -21.53 2.24 -4.75
N VAL A 53 -20.21 2.09 -4.80
CA VAL A 53 -19.54 0.98 -5.49
C VAL A 53 -19.63 -0.29 -4.67
N ALA A 54 -19.45 -0.20 -3.35
CA ALA A 54 -19.63 -1.30 -2.44
C ALA A 54 -21.06 -1.85 -2.53
N GLY A 55 -22.07 -0.99 -2.44
CA GLY A 55 -23.48 -1.40 -2.56
C GLY A 55 -23.80 -2.01 -3.92
N ALA A 56 -23.32 -1.42 -5.03
CA ALA A 56 -23.50 -2.01 -6.35
C ALA A 56 -22.80 -3.37 -6.50
N ALA A 57 -21.63 -3.54 -5.88
CA ALA A 57 -20.93 -4.83 -5.87
C ALA A 57 -21.70 -5.88 -5.06
N GLU A 58 -22.27 -5.50 -3.91
CA GLU A 58 -23.12 -6.35 -3.09
C GLU A 58 -24.38 -6.77 -3.85
N GLU A 59 -25.06 -5.84 -4.53
CA GLU A 59 -26.24 -6.11 -5.38
C GLU A 59 -25.93 -7.08 -6.53
N VAL A 60 -24.77 -6.93 -7.19
CA VAL A 60 -24.39 -7.75 -8.35
C VAL A 60 -23.89 -9.13 -7.92
N THR A 61 -23.11 -9.21 -6.84
CA THR A 61 -22.51 -10.47 -6.37
C THR A 61 -23.44 -11.26 -5.47
N GLY A 62 -24.45 -10.62 -4.87
CA GLY A 62 -25.28 -11.19 -3.82
C GLY A 62 -24.51 -11.51 -2.54
N LEU A 63 -23.29 -10.98 -2.38
CA LEU A 63 -22.44 -11.18 -1.22
C LEU A 63 -22.40 -9.90 -0.40
N ASP A 64 -22.99 -9.93 0.79
CA ASP A 64 -22.85 -8.84 1.75
C ASP A 64 -21.37 -8.59 2.07
N ASN A 65 -20.98 -7.34 2.39
CA ASN A 65 -19.60 -6.95 2.68
C ASN A 65 -18.59 -7.21 1.54
N ALA A 66 -19.02 -7.41 0.29
CA ALA A 66 -18.13 -7.65 -0.84
C ALA A 66 -17.04 -6.56 -0.97
N GLY A 67 -17.40 -5.29 -0.71
CA GLY A 67 -16.45 -4.18 -0.70
C GLY A 67 -15.32 -4.34 0.31
N LYS A 68 -15.60 -4.85 1.52
CA LYS A 68 -14.58 -5.11 2.56
C LYS A 68 -13.64 -6.25 2.16
N LEU A 69 -14.17 -7.32 1.60
CA LEU A 69 -13.34 -8.43 1.11
C LEU A 69 -12.38 -7.94 0.02
N VAL A 70 -12.90 -7.21 -0.97
CA VAL A 70 -12.07 -6.65 -2.05
C VAL A 70 -11.02 -5.70 -1.49
N ALA A 71 -11.37 -4.85 -0.52
CA ALA A 71 -10.41 -3.96 0.12
C ALA A 71 -9.28 -4.73 0.82
N HIS A 72 -9.57 -5.81 1.56
CA HIS A 72 -8.57 -6.63 2.21
C HIS A 72 -7.68 -7.40 1.21
N ILE A 73 -8.27 -7.96 0.15
CA ILE A 73 -7.51 -8.60 -0.94
C ILE A 73 -6.57 -7.58 -1.58
N CYS A 74 -7.06 -6.37 -1.87
CA CYS A 74 -6.25 -5.30 -2.42
C CYS A 74 -5.12 -4.90 -1.47
N ALA A 75 -5.39 -4.78 -0.16
CA ALA A 75 -4.35 -4.48 0.83
C ALA A 75 -3.24 -5.56 0.85
N ILE A 76 -3.61 -6.84 0.77
CA ILE A 76 -2.65 -7.97 0.73
C ILE A 76 -1.79 -7.88 -0.54
N LEU A 77 -2.42 -7.75 -1.70
CA LEU A 77 -1.73 -7.67 -2.99
C LEU A 77 -0.85 -6.41 -3.06
N TRP A 78 -1.27 -5.31 -2.46
CA TRP A 78 -0.50 -4.07 -2.36
C TRP A 78 0.75 -4.25 -1.50
N CYS A 79 0.61 -4.82 -0.30
CA CYS A 79 1.74 -5.16 0.56
C CYS A 79 2.73 -6.10 -0.13
N ALA A 80 2.22 -7.15 -0.78
CA ALA A 80 3.05 -8.06 -1.57
C ALA A 80 3.81 -7.33 -2.66
N ALA A 81 3.14 -6.51 -3.49
CA ALA A 81 3.78 -5.75 -4.56
C ALA A 81 4.90 -4.83 -4.04
N LEU A 82 4.69 -4.15 -2.91
CA LEU A 82 5.70 -3.31 -2.27
C LEU A 82 6.88 -4.11 -1.72
N GLN A 83 6.63 -5.27 -1.10
CA GLN A 83 7.71 -6.14 -0.65
C GLN A 83 8.54 -6.66 -1.82
N LEU A 84 7.90 -7.13 -2.90
CA LEU A 84 8.60 -7.59 -4.10
C LEU A 84 9.43 -6.45 -4.72
N THR A 85 8.90 -5.23 -4.71
CA THR A 85 9.61 -4.02 -5.16
C THR A 85 10.90 -3.82 -4.35
N MET A 86 10.82 -3.96 -3.03
CA MET A 86 11.98 -3.83 -2.15
C MET A 86 12.97 -5.00 -2.29
N VAL A 87 12.49 -6.21 -2.55
CA VAL A 87 13.35 -7.37 -2.80
C VAL A 87 14.14 -7.19 -4.10
N ASP A 88 13.49 -6.75 -5.19
CA ASP A 88 14.14 -6.45 -6.48
C ASP A 88 15.22 -5.36 -6.34
N LEU A 89 14.99 -4.37 -5.47
CA LEU A 89 15.96 -3.33 -5.14
C LEU A 89 17.14 -3.82 -4.26
N ALA A 90 16.88 -4.78 -3.37
CA ALA A 90 17.80 -5.11 -2.28
C ALA A 90 18.68 -6.33 -2.55
N TYR A 91 18.20 -7.31 -3.33
CA TYR A 91 18.84 -8.62 -3.49
C TYR A 91 19.48 -8.78 -4.87
N ARG A 92 20.51 -9.63 -4.90
CA ARG A 92 21.12 -10.12 -6.15
C ARG A 92 20.17 -11.09 -6.86
N PRO A 93 20.28 -11.25 -8.20
CA PRO A 93 19.41 -12.12 -8.99
C PRO A 93 19.35 -13.57 -8.49
N GLU A 94 20.44 -14.05 -7.89
CA GLU A 94 20.57 -15.41 -7.34
C GLU A 94 19.56 -15.70 -6.21
N TYR A 95 19.28 -14.72 -5.34
CA TYR A 95 18.38 -14.85 -4.19
C TYR A 95 16.97 -14.32 -4.47
N LEU A 96 16.81 -13.60 -5.58
CA LEU A 96 15.57 -12.93 -5.96
C LEU A 96 14.43 -13.95 -6.09
N ARG A 97 14.63 -15.05 -6.81
CA ARG A 97 13.56 -16.05 -7.06
C ARG A 97 12.99 -16.63 -5.77
N ALA A 98 13.84 -17.10 -4.86
CA ALA A 98 13.39 -17.67 -3.59
C ALA A 98 12.62 -16.65 -2.74
N ALA A 99 13.13 -15.43 -2.64
CA ALA A 99 12.50 -14.34 -1.88
C ALA A 99 11.16 -13.89 -2.49
N LEU A 100 11.02 -13.93 -3.83
CA LEU A 100 9.75 -13.68 -4.52
C LEU A 100 8.75 -14.82 -4.24
N TYR A 101 9.17 -16.08 -4.43
CA TYR A 101 8.30 -17.25 -4.20
C TYR A 101 7.77 -17.30 -2.77
N GLN A 102 8.61 -17.03 -1.76
CA GLN A 102 8.17 -17.01 -0.36
C GLN A 102 7.05 -15.99 -0.12
N ARG A 103 7.19 -14.78 -0.66
CA ARG A 103 6.20 -13.70 -0.48
C ARG A 103 4.90 -13.96 -1.22
N VAL A 104 5.00 -14.45 -2.45
CA VAL A 104 3.84 -14.83 -3.26
C VAL A 104 3.13 -16.02 -2.62
N CYS A 105 3.86 -17.05 -2.19
CA CYS A 105 3.29 -18.20 -1.50
C CYS A 105 2.58 -17.77 -0.21
N LEU A 106 3.20 -16.93 0.62
CA LEU A 106 2.57 -16.41 1.83
C LEU A 106 1.27 -15.64 1.52
N ALA A 107 1.28 -14.76 0.51
CA ALA A 107 0.08 -14.03 0.10
C ALA A 107 -1.02 -14.97 -0.40
N VAL A 108 -0.69 -15.97 -1.22
CA VAL A 108 -1.63 -16.97 -1.72
C VAL A 108 -2.22 -17.80 -0.58
N VAL A 109 -1.40 -18.26 0.37
CA VAL A 109 -1.87 -19.02 1.55
C VAL A 109 -2.81 -18.17 2.39
N VAL A 110 -2.46 -16.91 2.66
CA VAL A 110 -3.33 -16.00 3.43
C VAL A 110 -4.66 -15.77 2.73
N LEU A 111 -4.66 -15.54 1.40
CA LEU A 111 -5.90 -15.41 0.62
C LEU A 111 -6.72 -16.70 0.62
N ALA A 112 -6.07 -17.86 0.49
CA ALA A 112 -6.71 -19.16 0.53
C ALA A 112 -7.33 -19.50 1.90
N VAL A 113 -6.86 -18.88 2.99
CA VAL A 113 -7.48 -18.98 4.32
C VAL A 113 -8.58 -17.93 4.50
N MET A 114 -8.33 -16.69 4.10
CA MET A 114 -9.25 -15.58 4.30
C MET A 114 -10.54 -15.71 3.48
N VAL A 115 -10.46 -16.14 2.22
CA VAL A 115 -11.64 -16.22 1.34
C VAL A 115 -12.65 -17.26 1.86
N PRO A 116 -12.26 -18.50 2.20
CA PRO A 116 -13.20 -19.45 2.81
C PRO A 116 -13.77 -18.95 4.14
N LEU A 117 -12.93 -18.40 5.04
CA LEU A 117 -13.40 -17.85 6.31
C LEU A 117 -14.43 -16.74 6.11
N PHE A 118 -14.22 -15.87 5.11
CA PHE A 118 -15.19 -14.85 4.75
C PHE A 118 -16.49 -15.50 4.27
N LEU A 119 -16.43 -16.40 3.28
CA LEU A 119 -17.61 -17.04 2.70
C LEU A 119 -18.43 -17.86 3.72
N THR A 120 -17.79 -18.48 4.70
CA THR A 120 -18.48 -19.25 5.75
C THR A 120 -19.09 -18.38 6.85
N THR A 121 -18.59 -17.16 7.03
CA THR A 121 -18.98 -16.27 8.13
C THR A 121 -19.89 -15.14 7.68
N ASN A 122 -19.88 -14.83 6.39
CA ASN A 122 -20.67 -13.75 5.82
C ASN A 122 -22.17 -14.03 5.94
N GLY A 123 -22.92 -13.03 6.39
CA GLY A 123 -24.38 -13.05 6.49
C GLY A 123 -24.89 -11.63 6.62
N GLN A 124 -26.20 -11.44 6.38
CA GLN A 124 -26.82 -10.12 6.24
C GLN A 124 -26.66 -9.20 7.48
N ASP A 125 -26.42 -9.76 8.67
CA ASP A 125 -26.32 -9.02 9.92
C ASP A 125 -24.89 -8.96 10.52
N VAL A 126 -23.87 -9.46 9.80
CA VAL A 126 -22.50 -9.57 10.32
C VAL A 126 -21.55 -8.70 9.49
N GLU A 127 -20.96 -7.69 10.13
CA GLU A 127 -19.89 -6.90 9.51
C GLU A 127 -18.51 -7.42 9.91
N PHE A 128 -17.55 -7.42 8.97
CA PHE A 128 -16.15 -7.75 9.26
C PHE A 128 -15.40 -6.57 9.91
N THR A 129 -15.88 -6.13 11.07
CA THR A 129 -15.35 -5.01 11.87
C THR A 129 -15.07 -5.44 13.30
N THR A 130 -14.38 -4.59 14.06
CA THR A 130 -14.09 -4.80 15.49
C THR A 130 -15.36 -4.84 16.34
N ALA A 131 -16.45 -4.23 15.87
CA ALA A 131 -17.77 -4.32 16.48
C ALA A 131 -18.35 -5.75 16.52
N TYR A 132 -17.88 -6.65 15.64
CA TYR A 132 -18.29 -8.06 15.62
C TYR A 132 -17.19 -9.00 16.15
N ALA A 133 -16.30 -8.49 17.01
CA ALA A 133 -15.24 -9.29 17.64
C ALA A 133 -15.78 -10.46 18.49
N ASP A 134 -17.05 -10.42 18.90
CA ASP A 134 -17.77 -11.54 19.53
C ASP A 134 -17.92 -12.76 18.62
N HIS A 135 -17.96 -12.57 17.29
CA HIS A 135 -18.03 -13.67 16.34
C HIS A 135 -16.63 -14.25 16.13
N SER A 136 -16.38 -15.43 16.69
CA SER A 136 -15.07 -16.10 16.66
C SER A 136 -14.48 -16.26 15.25
N ALA A 137 -15.33 -16.45 14.23
CA ALA A 137 -14.90 -16.56 12.85
C ALA A 137 -14.52 -15.19 12.22
N VAL A 138 -15.21 -14.09 12.59
CA VAL A 138 -14.82 -12.73 12.20
C VAL A 138 -13.50 -12.33 12.86
N ALA A 139 -13.35 -12.64 14.14
CA ALA A 139 -12.11 -12.41 14.88
C ALA A 139 -10.93 -13.19 14.26
N ALA A 140 -11.13 -14.47 13.92
CA ALA A 140 -10.12 -15.27 13.25
C ALA A 140 -9.72 -14.70 11.88
N TYR A 141 -10.70 -14.30 11.06
CA TYR A 141 -10.47 -13.66 9.77
C TYR A 141 -9.63 -12.38 9.91
N LEU A 142 -10.01 -11.50 10.85
CA LEU A 142 -9.31 -10.25 11.11
C LEU A 142 -7.90 -10.49 11.67
N LEU A 143 -7.69 -11.48 12.54
CA LEU A 143 -6.37 -11.81 13.06
C LEU A 143 -5.44 -12.34 11.97
N VAL A 144 -5.93 -13.18 11.05
CA VAL A 144 -5.13 -13.67 9.90
C VAL A 144 -4.70 -12.49 9.03
N TYR A 145 -5.65 -11.61 8.69
CA TYR A 145 -5.39 -10.40 7.93
C TYR A 145 -4.37 -9.48 8.62
N LEU A 146 -4.60 -9.13 9.88
CA LEU A 146 -3.76 -8.21 10.64
C LEU A 146 -2.36 -8.78 10.87
N SER A 147 -2.23 -10.10 11.04
CA SER A 147 -0.94 -10.76 11.16
C SER A 147 -0.13 -10.66 9.87
N TYR A 148 -0.76 -10.85 8.71
CA TYR A 148 -0.10 -10.64 7.43
C TYR A 148 0.34 -9.18 7.26
N VAL A 149 -0.54 -8.21 7.53
CA VAL A 149 -0.22 -6.78 7.43
C VAL A 149 0.92 -6.42 8.40
N LEU A 150 0.90 -6.92 9.64
CA LEU A 150 1.93 -6.69 10.64
C LEU A 150 3.31 -7.15 10.16
N ILE A 151 3.39 -8.39 9.65
CA ILE A 151 4.63 -8.97 9.14
C ILE A 151 5.13 -8.16 7.93
N THR A 152 4.26 -7.89 6.96
CA THR A 152 4.65 -7.18 5.74
C THR A 152 5.05 -5.73 6.00
N CYS A 153 4.32 -5.01 6.87
CA CYS A 153 4.69 -3.66 7.31
C CYS A 153 6.00 -3.67 8.11
N GLY A 154 6.23 -4.65 8.98
CA GLY A 154 7.50 -4.81 9.70
C GLY A 154 8.69 -4.99 8.74
N GLU A 155 8.54 -5.86 7.73
CA GLU A 155 9.55 -6.03 6.70
C GLU A 155 9.78 -4.76 5.88
N LEU A 156 8.72 -4.06 5.49
CA LEU A 156 8.80 -2.81 4.73
C LEU A 156 9.49 -1.71 5.56
N ALA A 157 9.17 -1.57 6.84
CA ALA A 157 9.82 -0.61 7.74
C ALA A 157 11.33 -0.87 7.79
N PHE A 158 11.74 -2.13 7.93
CA PHE A 158 13.15 -2.52 7.93
C PHE A 158 13.84 -2.25 6.59
N MET A 159 13.26 -2.72 5.48
CA MET A 159 13.86 -2.59 4.14
C MET A 159 13.93 -1.14 3.67
N CYS A 160 12.83 -0.39 3.81
CA CYS A 160 12.77 1.04 3.46
C CYS A 160 13.69 1.85 4.36
N GLY A 161 13.71 1.59 5.68
CA GLY A 161 14.59 2.30 6.61
C GLY A 161 16.06 2.08 6.32
N ARG A 162 16.46 0.83 6.02
CA ARG A 162 17.84 0.50 5.60
C ARG A 162 18.21 1.18 4.28
N THR A 163 17.30 1.20 3.30
CA THR A 163 17.53 1.82 1.99
C THR A 163 17.59 3.35 2.09
N ALA A 164 16.73 3.94 2.91
CA ALA A 164 16.72 5.38 3.21
C ALA A 164 18.07 5.84 3.77
N ARG A 165 18.62 5.11 4.76
CA ARG A 165 19.93 5.41 5.34
C ARG A 165 21.05 5.39 4.31
N ARG A 166 21.06 4.42 3.40
CA ARG A 166 22.07 4.32 2.32
C ARG A 166 21.94 5.41 1.26
N ALA A 167 20.71 5.78 0.90
CA ALA A 167 20.44 6.75 -0.16
C ALA A 167 20.52 8.21 0.31
N ARG A 168 20.49 8.48 1.63
CA ARG A 168 20.40 9.84 2.18
C ARG A 168 21.54 10.76 1.74
N THR A 169 22.75 10.24 1.60
CA THR A 169 23.94 11.04 1.23
C THR A 169 24.11 11.24 -0.27
N THR A 170 23.72 10.24 -1.07
CA THR A 170 23.96 10.24 -2.53
C THR A 170 22.75 10.72 -3.34
N ARG A 171 21.53 10.47 -2.86
CA ARG A 171 20.27 10.79 -3.54
C ARG A 171 19.23 11.24 -2.51
N PRO A 172 19.30 12.50 -2.05
CA PRO A 172 18.49 12.98 -0.91
C PRO A 172 16.98 12.84 -1.13
N TRP A 173 16.48 13.04 -2.35
CA TRP A 173 15.06 12.85 -2.69
C TRP A 173 14.62 11.38 -2.59
N THR A 174 15.47 10.46 -3.03
CA THR A 174 15.21 9.02 -2.90
C THR A 174 15.29 8.58 -1.44
N GLY A 175 16.26 9.11 -0.68
CA GLY A 175 16.40 8.85 0.75
C GLY A 175 15.20 9.38 1.55
N ALA A 176 14.69 10.57 1.23
CA ALA A 176 13.49 11.13 1.84
C ALA A 176 12.24 10.29 1.52
N GLY A 177 12.07 9.88 0.25
CA GLY A 177 10.98 9.00 -0.17
C GLY A 177 10.95 7.68 0.61
N PHE A 178 12.09 6.97 0.71
CA PHE A 178 12.17 5.75 1.51
C PHE A 178 12.02 5.98 3.01
N THR A 179 12.38 7.16 3.53
CA THR A 179 12.13 7.52 4.94
C THR A 179 10.64 7.63 5.20
N LEU A 180 9.90 8.30 4.31
CA LEU A 180 8.43 8.39 4.40
C LEU A 180 7.77 7.02 4.27
N CYS A 181 8.22 6.17 3.33
CA CYS A 181 7.71 4.80 3.22
C CYS A 181 8.00 3.97 4.49
N ALA A 182 9.15 4.18 5.14
CA ALA A 182 9.47 3.50 6.40
C ALA A 182 8.57 3.97 7.55
N LEU A 183 8.31 5.29 7.66
CA LEU A 183 7.37 5.84 8.64
C LEU A 183 5.95 5.34 8.41
N ALA A 184 5.50 5.31 7.15
CA ALA A 184 4.22 4.72 6.78
C ALA A 184 4.10 3.26 7.24
N ALA A 185 5.13 2.46 7.02
CA ALA A 185 5.15 1.06 7.44
C ALA A 185 5.14 0.90 8.97
N VAL A 186 5.82 1.78 9.71
CA VAL A 186 5.75 1.82 11.19
C VAL A 186 4.34 2.17 11.68
N LEU A 187 3.66 3.12 11.02
CA LEU A 187 2.26 3.44 11.33
C LEU A 187 1.34 2.26 11.01
N GLY A 188 1.59 1.52 9.93
CA GLY A 188 0.89 0.28 9.60
C GLY A 188 1.07 -0.80 10.67
N VAL A 189 2.28 -0.98 11.20
CA VAL A 189 2.54 -1.84 12.38
C VAL A 189 1.70 -1.37 13.57
N GLY A 190 1.74 -0.07 13.88
CA GLY A 190 0.93 0.51 14.96
C GLY A 190 -0.56 0.23 14.81
N TYR A 191 -1.11 0.42 13.61
CA TYR A 191 -2.50 0.08 13.27
C TYR A 191 -2.79 -1.39 13.56
N THR A 192 -1.96 -2.31 13.05
CA THR A 192 -2.19 -3.74 13.24
C THR A 192 -2.05 -4.19 14.69
N MET A 193 -1.13 -3.59 15.45
CA MET A 193 -0.98 -3.86 16.87
C MET A 193 -2.17 -3.33 17.65
N SER A 194 -2.64 -2.11 17.38
CA SER A 194 -3.81 -1.53 18.05
C SER A 194 -5.07 -2.37 17.81
N LYS A 195 -5.38 -2.67 16.55
CA LYS A 195 -6.56 -3.46 16.20
C LYS A 195 -6.45 -4.92 16.64
N GLY A 196 -5.27 -5.53 16.48
CA GLY A 196 -5.03 -6.91 16.85
C GLY A 196 -5.06 -7.14 18.36
N SER A 197 -4.49 -6.22 19.15
CA SER A 197 -4.55 -6.29 20.61
C SER A 197 -5.97 -6.09 21.14
N TYR A 198 -6.79 -5.24 20.51
CA TYR A 198 -8.21 -5.19 20.84
C TYR A 198 -8.88 -6.55 20.66
N LEU A 199 -8.69 -7.22 19.51
CA LEU A 199 -9.26 -8.55 19.27
C LEU A 199 -8.78 -9.60 20.29
N VAL A 200 -7.49 -9.59 20.65
CA VAL A 200 -6.93 -10.52 21.62
C VAL A 200 -7.47 -10.24 23.03
N CYS A 201 -7.48 -8.99 23.47
CA CYS A 201 -8.02 -8.58 24.77
C CYS A 201 -9.51 -8.87 24.87
N HIS A 202 -10.25 -8.70 23.77
CA HIS A 202 -11.65 -9.07 23.64
C HIS A 202 -11.85 -10.58 23.84
N ALA A 203 -11.04 -11.42 23.17
CA ALA A 203 -11.08 -12.88 23.36
C ALA A 203 -10.71 -13.33 24.79
N LEU A 204 -9.93 -12.52 25.52
CA LEU A 204 -9.57 -12.74 26.92
C LEU A 204 -10.60 -12.17 27.92
N GLY A 205 -11.70 -11.57 27.45
CA GLY A 205 -12.75 -11.00 28.29
C GLY A 205 -12.40 -9.66 28.94
N SER A 206 -11.35 -8.96 28.48
CA SER A 206 -10.94 -7.65 28.98
C SER A 206 -10.70 -6.64 27.85
N PRO A 207 -11.70 -6.36 26.99
CA PRO A 207 -11.56 -5.35 25.95
C PRO A 207 -11.42 -3.94 26.55
N TRP A 208 -10.60 -3.10 25.93
CA TRP A 208 -10.64 -1.66 26.21
C TRP A 208 -11.79 -0.97 25.45
N SER A 209 -12.00 0.34 25.63
CA SER A 209 -13.08 1.08 24.97
C SER A 209 -13.02 0.97 23.44
N LEU A 210 -14.14 0.55 22.82
CA LEU A 210 -14.31 0.45 21.37
C LEU A 210 -14.15 1.82 20.70
N ASP A 211 -14.66 2.89 21.31
CA ASP A 211 -14.57 4.27 20.79
C ASP A 211 -13.12 4.72 20.56
N VAL A 212 -12.21 4.29 21.44
CA VAL A 212 -10.77 4.59 21.33
C VAL A 212 -10.13 3.82 20.18
N GLU A 213 -10.54 2.57 19.96
CA GLU A 213 -10.06 1.74 18.84
C GLU A 213 -10.57 2.29 17.51
N GLU A 214 -11.85 2.60 17.42
CA GLU A 214 -12.49 3.15 16.22
C GLU A 214 -11.98 4.55 15.85
N ALA A 215 -11.45 5.32 16.80
CA ALA A 215 -10.76 6.57 16.50
C ALA A 215 -9.29 6.36 16.09
N ALA A 216 -8.55 5.49 16.79
CA ALA A 216 -7.12 5.32 16.59
C ALA A 216 -6.79 4.55 15.31
N SER A 217 -7.52 3.48 15.02
CA SER A 217 -7.25 2.58 13.88
C SER A 217 -7.36 3.28 12.53
N PRO A 218 -8.44 4.04 12.22
CA PRO A 218 -8.56 4.78 10.97
C PRO A 218 -7.52 5.90 10.85
N ALA A 219 -7.21 6.60 11.94
CA ALA A 219 -6.20 7.66 11.94
C ALA A 219 -4.80 7.12 11.60
N LEU A 220 -4.39 6.01 12.23
CA LEU A 220 -3.11 5.34 11.96
C LEU A 220 -3.04 4.83 10.53
N SER A 221 -4.10 4.16 10.06
CA SER A 221 -4.18 3.65 8.68
C SER A 221 -4.14 4.78 7.64
N GLY A 222 -4.92 5.85 7.85
CA GLY A 222 -4.97 7.00 6.96
C GLY A 222 -3.62 7.71 6.85
N LEU A 223 -2.95 7.96 7.98
CA LEU A 223 -1.62 8.56 7.99
C LEU A 223 -0.58 7.65 7.32
N ALA A 224 -0.66 6.33 7.53
CA ALA A 224 0.22 5.37 6.88
C ALA A 224 0.10 5.46 5.35
N VAL A 225 -1.13 5.45 4.84
CA VAL A 225 -1.41 5.56 3.40
C VAL A 225 -0.86 6.87 2.84
N LEU A 226 -1.12 8.01 3.48
CA LEU A 226 -0.64 9.32 3.04
C LEU A 226 0.89 9.38 2.96
N PHE A 227 1.58 8.91 3.99
CA PHE A 227 3.05 8.90 4.01
C PHE A 227 3.62 7.97 2.96
N LEU A 228 2.96 6.86 2.67
CA LEU A 228 3.39 5.92 1.65
C LEU A 228 3.23 6.50 0.24
N PHE A 229 2.09 7.12 -0.05
CA PHE A 229 1.88 7.84 -1.32
C PHE A 229 2.89 8.98 -1.51
N ALA A 230 3.11 9.80 -0.49
CA ALA A 230 4.12 10.86 -0.52
C ALA A 230 5.53 10.28 -0.72
N GLY A 231 5.86 9.19 -0.04
CA GLY A 231 7.15 8.51 -0.14
C GLY A 231 7.43 7.94 -1.52
N LEU A 232 6.44 7.31 -2.15
CA LEU A 232 6.57 6.70 -3.49
C LEU A 232 6.60 7.75 -4.62
N THR A 233 6.00 8.91 -4.42
CA THR A 233 5.98 10.01 -5.41
C THR A 233 7.23 10.90 -5.35
N MET A 234 7.88 11.03 -4.19
CA MET A 234 9.10 11.83 -4.02
C MET A 234 10.24 11.50 -5.01
N PRO A 235 10.59 10.22 -5.27
CA PRO A 235 11.60 9.87 -6.27
C PRO A 235 11.25 10.34 -7.69
N MET A 236 9.96 10.40 -8.03
CA MET A 236 9.49 10.89 -9.32
C MET A 236 9.68 12.41 -9.45
N LEU A 237 9.31 13.15 -8.39
CA LEU A 237 9.50 14.60 -8.31
C LEU A 237 10.99 15.00 -8.35
N GLY A 238 11.85 14.27 -7.65
CA GLY A 238 13.31 14.49 -7.69
C GLY A 238 13.90 14.30 -9.09
N GLY A 239 13.44 13.27 -9.81
CA GLY A 239 13.84 13.03 -11.21
C GLY A 239 13.34 14.11 -12.17
N LEU A 240 12.11 14.60 -12.00
CA LEU A 240 11.56 15.69 -12.80
C LEU A 240 12.33 16.99 -12.58
N ARG A 241 12.65 17.34 -11.33
CA ARG A 241 13.42 18.54 -10.99
C ARG A 241 14.86 18.49 -11.54
N GLN A 242 15.49 17.32 -11.54
CA GLN A 242 16.80 17.14 -12.16
C GLN A 242 16.75 17.29 -13.69
N ARG A 243 15.69 16.80 -14.35
CA ARG A 243 15.48 17.00 -15.79
C ARG A 243 15.28 18.47 -16.15
N LEU A 244 14.47 19.19 -15.38
CA LEU A 244 14.25 20.64 -15.58
C LEU A 244 15.55 21.43 -15.42
N ARG A 245 16.32 21.18 -14.35
CA ARG A 245 17.63 21.82 -14.14
C ARG A 245 18.70 21.41 -15.15
N GLY A 246 18.60 20.20 -15.69
CA GLY A 246 19.47 19.71 -16.77
C GLY A 246 19.18 20.43 -18.09
N GLY A 247 17.88 20.61 -18.41
CA GLY A 247 17.42 21.36 -19.57
C GLY A 247 17.84 22.83 -19.55
N GLU A 248 17.75 23.48 -18.38
CA GLU A 248 18.23 24.86 -18.18
C GLU A 248 19.74 25.01 -18.43
N ARG A 249 20.55 24.01 -18.04
CA ARG A 249 22.01 24.02 -18.25
C ARG A 249 22.42 23.79 -19.70
N THR A 250 21.68 22.99 -20.46
CA THR A 250 21.91 22.83 -21.90
C THR A 250 21.51 24.08 -22.67
N ALA A 251 20.40 24.72 -22.31
CA ALA A 251 19.97 25.97 -22.95
C ALA A 251 20.96 27.14 -22.73
N THR A 252 21.57 27.24 -21.53
CA THR A 252 22.60 28.26 -21.26
C THR A 252 23.94 27.99 -21.96
N SER A 253 24.22 26.74 -22.34
CA SER A 253 25.45 26.38 -23.06
C SER A 253 25.35 26.63 -24.58
N GLU A 254 24.14 26.62 -25.14
CA GLU A 254 23.91 26.86 -26.58
C GLU A 254 23.92 28.37 -26.92
N ASP A 255 23.45 29.23 -26.00
CA ASP A 255 23.50 30.69 -26.14
C ASP A 255 24.90 31.30 -25.88
N ALA A 256 25.85 30.52 -25.35
CA ALA A 256 27.21 30.96 -25.06
C ALA A 256 28.22 30.66 -26.19
N ALA A 257 27.77 30.08 -27.31
CA ALA A 257 28.64 29.83 -28.46
C ALA A 257 28.94 31.15 -29.20
N PRO A 258 30.20 31.62 -29.26
CA PRO A 258 30.51 32.85 -29.99
C PRO A 258 30.22 32.67 -31.48
N PRO A 259 29.81 33.75 -32.18
CA PRO A 259 29.57 33.69 -33.61
C PRO A 259 30.86 33.24 -34.30
N ARG A 260 30.77 32.19 -35.12
CA ARG A 260 31.88 31.74 -35.96
C ARG A 260 32.23 32.90 -36.91
N ALA A 261 33.35 33.55 -36.66
CA ALA A 261 33.93 34.52 -37.58
C ALA A 261 34.31 33.79 -38.87
N GLY A 262 33.76 34.28 -39.99
CA GLY A 262 34.14 33.89 -41.35
C GLY A 262 35.38 34.61 -41.84
#